data_AF-A0A958FI88-F1
#
_entry.id   AF-A0A958FI88-F1
#
_cell.length_a   1.000
_cell.length_b   1.000
_cell.length_c   1.000
_cell.angle_alpha   90.00
_cell.angle_beta   90.00
_cell.angle_gamma   90.00
#
_symmetry.space_group_name_H-M   'P 1'
#
loop_
_entity.id
_entity.type
_entity.pdbx_description
1 polymer ?
#
loop_
_entity_poly.entity_id
_entity_poly.type
_entity_poly.pdbx_seq_one_letter_code
_entity_poly.pdbx_strand_id
1 'polypeptide(L)' 'YAPMAGTISRLNKEVGEIALGSQFQEDVIMVISNLSGMEALVDVDENDVVSVSAGDSAKIEVDAFPDVVFDGIV' A
#
# COMPACT_ATOMS: atom_id res chain seq x y z
N TYR A 1 -7.19 15.93 -14.81
CA TYR A 1 -7.10 16.39 -13.41
C TYR A 1 -7.01 15.15 -12.53
N ALA A 2 -6.04 15.07 -11.61
CA ALA A 2 -5.91 13.94 -10.70
C ALA A 2 -6.70 14.23 -9.41
N PRO A 3 -7.50 13.29 -8.88
CA PRO A 3 -8.31 13.51 -7.68
C PRO A 3 -7.47 13.60 -6.39
N MET A 4 -6.24 13.08 -6.40
CA MET A 4 -5.29 13.17 -5.30
C MET A 4 -3.85 13.27 -5.81
N ALA A 5 -2.98 13.83 -4.98
CA ALA A 5 -1.53 13.77 -5.19
C ALA A 5 -1.02 12.36 -4.86
N GLY A 6 -0.13 11.84 -5.69
CA GLY A 6 0.46 10.51 -5.52
C GLY A 6 1.25 10.09 -6.76
N THR A 7 1.72 8.85 -6.74
CA THR A 7 2.49 8.26 -7.85
C THR A 7 1.57 7.37 -8.68
N ILE A 8 1.71 7.38 -10.00
CA ILE A 8 0.98 6.44 -10.86
C ILE A 8 1.57 5.05 -10.62
N SER A 9 0.83 4.20 -9.92
CA SER A 9 1.25 2.82 -9.63
C SER A 9 0.86 1.87 -10.75
N ARG A 10 -0.19 2.21 -11.50
CA ARG A 10 -0.63 1.44 -12.66
C ARG A 10 -1.29 2.33 -13.70
N LEU A 11 -0.91 2.14 -14.96
CA LEU A 11 -1.61 2.70 -16.12
C LEU A 11 -2.26 1.53 -16.86
N ASN A 12 -3.59 1.47 -16.84
CA ASN A 12 -4.34 0.38 -17.47
C ASN A 12 -4.75 0.71 -18.90
N LYS A 13 -4.79 2.00 -19.25
CA LYS A 13 -5.25 2.49 -20.54
C LYS A 13 -4.35 3.58 -21.09
N GLU A 14 -4.08 3.50 -22.39
CA GLU A 14 -3.28 4.47 -23.12
C GLU A 14 -4.12 5.27 -24.14
N VAL A 15 -3.50 6.30 -24.70
CA VAL A 15 -4.15 7.14 -25.70
C VAL A 15 -4.51 6.31 -26.93
N GLY A 16 -5.80 6.31 -27.28
CA GLY A 16 -6.33 5.54 -28.41
C GLY A 16 -7.08 4.28 -27.98
N GLU A 17 -7.01 3.88 -26.72
CA GLU A 17 -7.82 2.79 -26.19
C GLU A 17 -9.21 3.26 -25.77
N ILE A 18 -10.19 2.39 -25.96
CA ILE A 18 -11.56 2.63 -25.55
C ILE A 18 -11.69 2.31 -24.05
N ALA A 19 -12.18 3.27 -23.27
CA ALA A 19 -12.59 3.08 -21.89
C ALA A 19 -14.12 2.98 -21.83
N LEU A 20 -14.65 1.79 -21.55
CA LEU A 20 -16.09 1.54 -21.47
C LEU A 20 -16.46 1.15 -20.04
N GLY A 21 -16.76 2.15 -19.22
CA GLY A 21 -17.39 1.94 -17.92
C GLY A 21 -18.91 1.78 -18.06
N SER A 22 -19.47 0.81 -17.35
CA SER A 22 -20.91 0.66 -17.09
C SER A 22 -21.20 1.02 -15.63
N GLN A 23 -22.46 1.28 -15.29
CA GLN A 23 -22.90 1.57 -13.91
C GLN A 23 -22.54 0.45 -12.92
N PHE A 24 -22.35 -0.79 -13.42
CA PHE A 24 -21.99 -1.96 -12.61
C PHE A 24 -20.55 -2.45 -12.84
N GLN A 25 -19.81 -1.87 -13.79
CA GLN A 25 -18.45 -2.29 -14.08
C GLN A 25 -17.64 -1.09 -14.54
N GLU A 26 -16.78 -0.62 -13.67
CA GLU A 26 -15.90 0.51 -13.94
C GLU A 26 -14.72 0.06 -14.80
N ASP A 27 -14.39 0.84 -15.83
CA ASP A 27 -13.17 0.66 -16.62
C ASP A 27 -12.12 1.64 -16.10
N VAL A 28 -11.21 1.14 -15.27
CA VAL A 28 -10.21 1.95 -14.58
C VAL A 28 -9.09 2.31 -15.54
N ILE A 29 -8.92 3.60 -15.84
CA ILE A 29 -7.87 4.10 -16.75
C ILE A 29 -6.49 4.05 -16.09
N MET A 30 -6.39 4.49 -14.83
CA MET A 30 -5.13 4.54 -14.09
C MET A 30 -5.38 4.47 -12.58
N VAL A 31 -4.36 3.99 -11.87
CA VAL A 31 -4.33 3.95 -10.40
C VAL A 31 -3.24 4.87 -9.91
N ILE A 32 -3.62 5.77 -9.01
CA ILE A 32 -2.70 6.64 -8.29
C ILE A 32 -2.59 6.06 -6.88
N SER A 33 -1.38 5.93 -6.37
CA SER A 33 -1.10 5.45 -5.01
C SER A 33 -0.36 6.53 -4.23
N ASN A 34 -0.82 6.78 -3.01
CA ASN A 34 -0.04 7.55 -2.06
C ASN A 34 0.98 6.61 -1.40
N LEU A 35 2.27 6.93 -1.56
CA LEU A 35 3.39 6.17 -1.00
C LEU A 35 4.10 6.95 0.11
N SER A 36 3.42 7.93 0.73
CA SER A 36 3.99 8.75 1.81
C SER A 36 4.20 7.97 3.10
N GLY A 37 3.49 6.86 3.29
CA GLY A 37 3.62 5.94 4.40
C GLY A 37 3.73 4.51 3.88
N MET A 38 4.48 3.68 4.60
CA MET A 38 4.59 2.26 4.33
C MET A 38 3.82 1.52 5.42
N GLU A 39 2.81 0.76 5.02
CA GLU A 39 2.07 -0.14 5.90
C GLU A 39 2.62 -1.56 5.72
N ALA A 40 2.92 -2.23 6.84
CA ALA A 40 3.34 -3.62 6.85
C ALA A 40 2.23 -4.45 7.50
N LEU A 41 1.64 -5.37 6.74
CA LEU A 41 0.70 -6.35 7.28
C LEU A 41 1.48 -7.59 7.69
N VAL A 42 1.44 -7.93 8.97
CA VAL A 42 2.11 -9.11 9.53
C VAL A 42 1.05 -10.00 10.16
N ASP A 43 1.05 -11.27 9.76
CA ASP A 43 0.20 -12.29 10.39
C ASP A 43 0.91 -12.80 11.65
N VAL A 44 0.23 -12.72 12.79
CA VAL A 44 0.72 -13.20 14.09
C VAL A 44 -0.05 -14.47 14.46
N ASP A 45 0.67 -15.47 15.00
CA ASP A 45 0.06 -16.70 15.48
C ASP A 45 -0.83 -16.44 16.72
N GLU A 46 -1.92 -17.17 16.86
CA GLU A 46 -2.84 -17.07 18.01
C GLU A 46 -2.15 -17.34 19.35
N ASN A 47 -1.07 -18.11 19.37
CA ASN A 47 -0.28 -18.35 20.58
C ASN A 47 0.57 -17.13 20.97
N ASP A 48 1.02 -16.35 19.99
CA ASP A 48 1.92 -15.20 20.18
C ASP A 48 1.16 -13.88 20.33
N VAL A 49 -0.13 -13.84 19.99
CA VAL A 49 -0.98 -12.63 20.09
C VAL A 49 -1.05 -12.03 21.50
N VAL A 50 -0.78 -12.82 22.54
CA VAL A 50 -0.78 -12.36 23.94
C VAL A 50 0.42 -11.44 24.23
N SER A 51 1.47 -11.53 23.40
CA SER A 51 2.73 -10.78 23.57
C SER A 51 2.75 -9.46 22.79
N VAL A 52 1.70 -9.16 22.01
CA VAL A 52 1.58 -7.93 21.22
C VAL A 52 0.43 -7.08 21.73
N SER A 53 0.70 -5.78 21.93
CA SER A 53 -0.31 -4.77 22.28
C SER A 53 -0.29 -3.61 21.30
N ALA A 54 -1.46 -3.00 21.08
CA ALA A 54 -1.55 -1.78 20.29
C ALA A 54 -0.74 -0.65 20.95
N GLY A 55 0.12 0.01 20.18
CA GLY A 55 1.05 1.03 20.65
C GLY A 55 2.45 0.51 20.98
N ASP A 56 2.72 -0.79 20.85
CA ASP A 56 4.06 -1.33 21.09
C ASP A 56 5.05 -0.89 20.01
N SER A 57 6.30 -0.67 20.41
CA SER A 57 7.38 -0.34 19.48
C SER A 57 7.82 -1.58 18.71
N ALA A 58 7.78 -1.51 17.38
CA ALA A 58 8.29 -2.53 16.48
C ALA A 58 9.56 -2.04 15.78
N LYS A 59 10.46 -2.97 15.44
CA LYS A 59 11.61 -2.71 14.57
C LYS A 59 11.40 -3.45 13.26
N ILE A 60 11.50 -2.73 12.16
CA ILE A 60 11.23 -3.22 10.82
C ILE A 60 12.53 -3.13 10.02
N GLU A 61 12.98 -4.25 9.49
CA GLU A 61 14.12 -4.34 8.58
C GLU A 61 13.59 -4.67 7.18
N VAL A 62 14.13 -4.00 6.16
CA VAL A 62 13.67 -4.17 4.77
C VAL A 62 14.84 -4.64 3.93
N ASP A 63 14.67 -5.70 3.15
CA ASP A 63 15.73 -6.30 2.32
C ASP A 63 16.39 -5.30 1.35
N ALA A 64 15.63 -4.30 0.90
CA ALA A 64 16.13 -3.24 0.03
C ALA A 64 17.11 -2.28 0.74
N PHE A 65 17.11 -2.24 2.07
CA PHE A 65 17.92 -1.37 2.92
C PHE A 65 18.46 -2.14 4.14
N PRO A 66 19.41 -3.07 3.93
CA PRO A 66 19.89 -3.95 5.00
C PRO A 66 20.60 -3.23 6.15
N ASP A 67 21.09 -2.01 5.93
CA ASP A 67 21.76 -1.19 6.95
C ASP A 67 20.81 -0.20 7.66
N VAL A 68 19.50 -0.28 7.39
CA VAL A 68 18.50 0.64 7.94
C VAL A 68 17.44 -0.13 8.71
N VAL A 69 17.33 0.17 10.01
CA VAL A 69 16.22 -0.27 10.86
C VAL A 69 15.21 0.85 10.95
N PHE A 70 13.95 0.55 10.64
CA PHE A 70 12.83 1.48 10.77
C PHE A 70 12.10 1.19 12.08
N ASP A 71 11.81 2.24 12.86
CA ASP A 71 10.94 2.13 14.02
C ASP A 71 9.47 2.23 13.59
N GLY A 72 8.66 1.28 14.04
CA GLY A 72 7.22 1.20 13.79
C GLY A 72 6.42 1.14 15.09
N ILE A 73 5.10 1.33 14.97
CA ILE A 73 4.14 1.20 16.07
C ILE A 73 3.07 0.20 15.63
N VAL A 74 2.75 -0.75 16.50
CA VAL A 74 1.74 -1.81 16.29
C VAL A 74 0.31 -1.31 16.51
#